data_AF-A0A3L7XPY8-F1
#
_entry.id   AF-A0A3L7XPY8-F1
#
_cell.length_a   1.000
_cell.length_b   1.000
_cell.length_c   1.000
_cell.angle_alpha   90.00
_cell.angle_beta   90.00
_cell.angle_gamma   90.00
#
_symmetry.space_group_name_H-M   'P 1'
#
loop_
_entity.id
_entity.type
_entity.pdbx_description
1 polymer ?
#
loop_
_entity_poly.entity_id
_entity_poly.type
_entity_poly.pdbx_seq_one_letter_code
_entity_poly.pdbx_strand_id
1 'polypeptide(L)'
;MLRKWLLHLGLALLAMFVLAACQPILLPPPQAVQAVPAQPVLAAAPAMLPWDQITIEQKIANAMSGGPAAISREAKIVEWTSEMPVLREGTNGWTCIPDEGFPFATTPLNDPLCYDEAWIPWFDALFAGTDPILTRPGVVYGYPGTASIDNDDPFAAAPPAGKGYDFIPPHIALSFPGGVMPEGSPTAMHEGMNMPFVMYPDTPYQHVMAPIVIPSLTPVDPADRIGSAMSAGPSEIAQDATILDWPTEAGGEWSVLREGSNGWTCLPDDYDPNNEYMLPMATPVNDPMCLDASFTQWFKAYMAGTDPNLTTPGIGYMFFGGANADNDDPSIMAPAEGGTWNIEPRHIMVVYPEPLDPTMSHDHHYGGPYVMFAGTPYEHLMIPVDPVVVGD
;
A
#
# COMPACT_ATOMS: atom_id res chain seq x y z
N MET A 1 57.47 -34.98 57.96
CA MET A 1 57.23 -33.55 58.29
C MET A 1 57.10 -32.71 57.01
N LEU A 2 56.06 -32.94 56.18
CA LEU A 2 55.87 -32.15 54.95
C LEU A 2 54.39 -32.08 54.51
N ARG A 3 53.46 -32.00 55.46
CA ARG A 3 52.01 -31.97 55.16
C ARG A 3 51.21 -30.95 55.99
N LYS A 4 51.88 -30.02 56.68
CA LYS A 4 51.23 -28.98 57.50
C LYS A 4 51.46 -27.53 57.06
N TRP A 5 52.20 -27.29 55.96
CA TRP A 5 52.52 -25.93 55.49
C TRP A 5 51.74 -25.46 54.25
N LEU A 6 50.83 -26.27 53.70
CA LEU A 6 50.02 -25.89 52.53
C LEU A 6 48.59 -25.45 52.86
N LEU A 7 48.21 -25.41 54.14
CA LEU A 7 46.83 -25.11 54.57
C LEU A 7 46.63 -23.69 55.09
N HIS A 8 47.65 -22.81 55.06
CA HIS A 8 47.52 -21.42 55.53
C HIS A 8 47.70 -20.37 54.42
N LEU A 9 47.98 -20.75 53.17
CA LEU A 9 47.88 -19.84 52.02
C LEU A 9 46.53 -19.95 51.27
N GLY A 10 45.76 -21.02 51.48
CA GLY A 10 44.50 -21.27 50.77
C GLY A 10 43.25 -20.60 51.36
N LEU A 11 43.31 -20.11 52.62
CA LEU A 11 42.13 -19.53 53.29
C LEU A 11 42.07 -18.00 53.24
N ALA A 12 43.14 -17.32 52.82
CA ALA A 12 43.15 -15.85 52.73
C ALA A 12 42.62 -15.34 51.37
N LEU A 13 42.57 -16.18 50.33
CA LEU A 13 42.06 -15.80 49.01
C LEU A 13 40.59 -16.17 48.77
N LEU A 14 39.97 -16.97 49.65
CA LEU A 14 38.55 -17.33 49.53
C LEU A 14 37.61 -16.40 50.33
N ALA A 15 38.14 -15.50 51.17
CA ALA A 15 37.35 -14.57 51.97
C ALA A 15 37.21 -13.16 51.37
N MET A 16 37.82 -12.89 50.20
CA MET A 16 37.73 -11.59 49.51
C MET A 16 36.79 -11.56 48.30
N PHE A 17 36.09 -12.65 47.98
CA PHE A 17 35.17 -12.70 46.84
C PHE A 17 33.71 -13.05 47.19
N VAL A 18 33.31 -12.98 48.47
CA VAL A 18 31.94 -13.34 48.92
C VAL A 18 31.17 -12.15 49.55
N LEU A 19 31.67 -10.92 49.45
CA LEU A 19 30.98 -9.73 50.01
C LEU A 19 30.67 -8.63 48.98
N ALA A 20 30.56 -8.96 47.69
CA ALA A 20 30.20 -8.01 46.63
C ALA A 20 28.82 -8.26 45.98
N ALA A 21 27.97 -9.12 46.54
CA ALA A 21 26.70 -9.50 45.90
C ALA A 21 25.53 -9.56 46.90
N CYS A 22 25.18 -8.41 47.48
CA CYS A 22 23.85 -8.15 48.05
C CYS A 22 23.69 -6.64 48.29
N GLN A 23 23.79 -5.85 47.23
CA GLN A 23 23.11 -4.57 47.20
C GLN A 23 21.71 -4.87 46.64
N PRO A 24 20.61 -4.50 47.31
CA PRO A 24 19.32 -4.51 46.65
C PRO A 24 19.47 -3.61 45.42
N ILE A 25 19.21 -4.17 44.24
CA ILE A 25 18.99 -3.35 43.05
C ILE A 25 17.73 -2.56 43.37
N LEU A 26 17.91 -1.36 43.94
CA LEU A 26 16.92 -0.31 43.88
C LEU A 26 16.75 -0.06 42.39
N LEU A 27 15.75 -0.71 41.80
CA LEU A 27 15.22 -0.27 40.52
C LEU A 27 15.00 1.23 40.68
N PRO A 28 15.54 2.06 39.78
CA PRO A 28 15.20 3.47 39.81
C PRO A 28 13.67 3.56 39.86
N PRO A 29 13.08 4.45 40.68
CA PRO A 29 11.64 4.65 40.65
C PRO A 29 11.24 4.79 39.18
N PRO A 30 10.10 4.22 38.74
CA PRO A 30 9.67 4.31 37.36
C PRO A 30 9.83 5.76 36.99
N GLN A 31 10.78 6.04 36.09
CA GLN A 31 10.95 7.39 35.61
C GLN A 31 9.56 7.74 35.13
N ALA A 32 8.97 8.79 35.71
CA ALA A 32 7.71 9.29 35.23
C ALA A 32 7.89 9.35 33.73
N VAL A 33 7.15 8.50 33.00
CA VAL A 33 7.16 8.50 31.55
C VAL A 33 6.84 9.95 31.27
N GLN A 34 7.86 10.70 30.84
CA GLN A 34 7.63 12.07 30.43
C GLN A 34 6.59 11.88 29.36
N ALA A 35 5.39 12.43 29.60
CA ALA A 35 4.39 12.50 28.57
C ALA A 35 5.15 12.97 27.35
N VAL A 36 5.21 12.11 26.32
CA VAL A 36 5.71 12.52 25.01
C VAL A 36 5.00 13.84 24.78
N PRO A 37 5.72 14.96 24.66
CA PRO A 37 5.06 16.24 24.43
C PRO A 37 4.14 15.96 23.26
N ALA A 38 2.83 16.17 23.47
CA ALA A 38 1.84 16.03 22.41
C ALA A 38 2.51 16.62 21.18
N GLN A 39 2.67 15.80 20.14
CA GLN A 39 3.29 16.23 18.90
C GLN A 39 2.74 17.62 18.61
N PRO A 40 3.58 18.61 18.23
CA PRO A 40 3.06 19.92 17.91
C PRO A 40 1.90 19.67 16.96
N VAL A 41 0.69 20.01 17.43
CA VAL A 41 -0.53 20.02 16.62
C VAL A 41 -0.06 20.57 15.30
N LEU A 42 -0.14 19.76 14.24
CA LEU A 42 0.21 20.13 12.87
C LEU A 42 -0.10 21.60 12.76
N ALA A 43 0.94 22.44 12.63
CA ALA A 43 0.76 23.87 12.56
C ALA A 43 -0.34 24.08 11.53
N ALA A 44 -1.46 24.68 11.95
CA ALA A 44 -2.62 24.84 11.09
C ALA A 44 -2.08 25.31 9.74
N ALA A 45 -2.30 24.48 8.71
CA ALA A 45 -1.87 24.83 7.36
C ALA A 45 -2.34 26.27 7.12
N PRO A 46 -1.50 27.16 6.55
CA PRO A 46 -1.91 28.54 6.31
C PRO A 46 -3.28 28.48 5.66
N ALA A 47 -4.27 29.16 6.26
CA ALA A 47 -5.65 29.11 5.82
C ALA A 47 -5.66 29.27 4.31
N MET A 48 -6.09 28.21 3.61
CA MET A 48 -6.17 28.22 2.16
C MET A 48 -6.98 29.46 1.77
N LEU A 49 -6.47 30.24 0.82
CA LEU A 49 -7.22 31.40 0.33
C LEU A 49 -8.63 30.91 -0.06
N PRO A 50 -9.68 31.69 0.21
CA PRO A 50 -11.02 31.38 -0.28
C PRO A 50 -10.97 30.94 -1.75
N TRP A 51 -11.66 29.86 -2.13
CA TRP A 51 -11.57 29.27 -3.47
C TRP A 51 -11.96 30.23 -4.61
N ASP A 52 -12.73 31.28 -4.30
CA ASP A 52 -13.06 32.39 -5.21
C ASP A 52 -11.93 33.41 -5.40
N GLN A 53 -10.83 33.27 -4.64
CA GLN A 53 -9.68 34.18 -4.62
C GLN A 53 -8.38 33.56 -5.16
N ILE A 54 -8.39 32.27 -5.49
CA ILE A 54 -7.24 31.61 -6.14
C ILE A 54 -7.35 31.68 -7.66
N THR A 55 -6.20 31.76 -8.33
CA THR A 55 -6.15 31.82 -9.79
C THR A 55 -6.41 30.44 -10.42
N ILE A 56 -6.80 30.42 -11.69
CA ILE A 56 -6.91 29.17 -12.48
C ILE A 56 -5.59 28.39 -12.45
N GLU A 57 -4.44 29.07 -12.50
CA GLU A 57 -3.13 28.44 -12.42
C GLU A 57 -2.89 27.75 -11.08
N GLN A 58 -3.34 28.36 -9.97
CA GLN A 58 -3.24 27.76 -8.63
C GLN A 58 -4.16 26.54 -8.49
N LYS A 59 -5.39 26.60 -9.05
CA LYS A 59 -6.30 25.46 -9.13
C LYS A 59 -5.69 24.30 -9.91
N ILE A 60 -5.13 24.59 -11.08
CA ILE A 60 -4.44 23.60 -11.91
C ILE A 60 -3.27 22.97 -11.14
N ALA A 61 -2.43 23.78 -10.49
CA ALA A 61 -1.30 23.28 -9.71
C ALA A 61 -1.75 22.39 -8.53
N ASN A 62 -2.84 22.75 -7.87
CA ASN A 62 -3.43 21.97 -6.79
C ASN A 62 -3.99 20.63 -7.30
N ALA A 63 -4.79 20.64 -8.37
CA ALA A 63 -5.31 19.42 -8.99
C ALA A 63 -4.17 18.48 -9.43
N MET A 64 -3.09 19.04 -9.99
CA MET A 64 -1.92 18.27 -10.41
C MET A 64 -1.17 17.59 -9.26
N SER A 65 -1.35 18.05 -8.01
CA SER A 65 -0.77 17.41 -6.83
C SER A 65 -1.55 16.19 -6.34
N GLY A 66 -2.78 15.97 -6.84
CA GLY A 66 -3.64 14.86 -6.48
C GLY A 66 -3.21 13.48 -7.01
N GLY A 67 -2.18 13.41 -7.86
CA GLY A 67 -1.69 12.15 -8.40
C GLY A 67 -0.26 12.22 -8.97
N PRO A 68 0.29 11.10 -9.45
CA PRO A 68 1.64 11.05 -10.01
C PRO A 68 1.84 12.06 -11.15
N ALA A 69 3.00 12.71 -11.18
CA ALA A 69 3.29 13.73 -12.20
C ALA A 69 3.26 13.19 -13.64
N ALA A 70 3.51 11.89 -13.84
CA ALA A 70 3.38 11.23 -15.14
C ALA A 70 1.92 11.21 -15.64
N ILE A 71 0.97 11.15 -14.71
CA ILE A 71 -0.47 11.20 -15.00
C ILE A 71 -0.95 12.65 -15.03
N SER A 72 -0.72 13.39 -13.96
CA SER A 72 -1.37 14.68 -13.74
C SER A 72 -0.92 15.78 -14.71
N ARG A 73 0.25 15.62 -15.36
CA ARG A 73 0.73 16.56 -16.39
C ARG A 73 -0.15 16.62 -17.63
N GLU A 74 -0.65 15.46 -18.07
CA GLU A 74 -1.44 15.34 -19.31
C GLU A 74 -2.93 15.06 -19.03
N ALA A 75 -3.33 15.04 -17.75
CA ALA A 75 -4.70 14.87 -17.32
C ALA A 75 -5.57 16.08 -17.65
N LYS A 76 -6.86 15.82 -17.89
CA LYS A 76 -7.91 16.83 -17.93
C LYS A 76 -8.07 17.38 -16.52
N ILE A 77 -8.22 18.70 -16.38
CA ILE A 77 -8.45 19.34 -15.09
C ILE A 77 -9.81 20.02 -15.11
N VAL A 78 -10.61 19.73 -14.10
CA VAL A 78 -11.95 20.28 -13.90
C VAL A 78 -12.07 20.87 -12.51
N GLU A 79 -12.87 21.93 -12.36
CA GLU A 79 -13.30 22.39 -11.03
C GLU A 79 -14.37 21.45 -10.46
N TRP A 80 -14.37 21.25 -9.16
CA TRP A 80 -15.33 20.38 -8.47
C TRP A 80 -16.63 21.11 -8.16
N THR A 81 -17.33 21.55 -9.20
CA THR A 81 -18.62 22.24 -9.07
C THR A 81 -19.73 21.44 -9.73
N SER A 82 -20.99 21.83 -9.53
CA SER A 82 -22.13 21.18 -10.19
C SER A 82 -22.07 21.19 -11.73
N GLU A 83 -21.28 22.10 -12.32
CA GLU A 83 -21.10 22.22 -13.77
C GLU A 83 -19.78 21.61 -14.27
N MET A 84 -18.88 21.20 -13.37
CA MET A 84 -17.57 20.60 -13.67
C MET A 84 -16.80 21.32 -14.81
N PRO A 85 -16.62 22.66 -14.75
CA PRO A 85 -16.01 23.40 -15.86
C PRO A 85 -14.57 22.96 -16.08
N VAL A 86 -14.19 22.83 -17.35
CA VAL A 86 -12.84 22.41 -17.74
C VAL A 86 -11.87 23.59 -17.59
N LEU A 87 -10.86 23.40 -16.74
CA LEU A 87 -9.74 24.34 -16.56
C LEU A 87 -8.62 24.08 -17.56
N ARG A 88 -8.40 22.79 -17.89
CA ARG A 88 -7.40 22.34 -18.85
C ARG A 88 -7.86 21.05 -19.51
N GLU A 89 -7.77 20.98 -20.83
CA GLU A 89 -8.01 19.73 -21.55
C GLU A 89 -6.88 18.71 -21.28
N GLY A 90 -7.24 17.42 -21.34
CA GLY A 90 -6.31 16.30 -21.14
C GLY A 90 -6.13 15.45 -22.40
N THR A 91 -5.13 14.58 -22.38
CA THR A 91 -4.82 13.68 -23.51
C THR A 91 -4.58 12.22 -23.11
N ASN A 92 -4.62 11.90 -21.81
CA ASN A 92 -4.24 10.58 -21.29
C ASN A 92 -5.38 9.79 -20.62
N GLY A 93 -6.63 10.25 -20.72
CA GLY A 93 -7.79 9.55 -20.13
C GLY A 93 -7.98 9.73 -18.63
N TRP A 94 -7.15 10.54 -17.98
CA TRP A 94 -7.28 10.89 -16.56
C TRP A 94 -7.93 12.25 -16.37
N THR A 95 -8.69 12.39 -15.29
CA THR A 95 -9.23 13.66 -14.82
C THR A 95 -8.71 13.95 -13.41
N CYS A 96 -8.16 15.14 -13.20
CA CYS A 96 -7.73 15.62 -11.89
C CYS A 96 -8.62 16.79 -11.45
N ILE A 97 -8.84 16.86 -10.15
CA ILE A 97 -9.71 17.86 -9.53
C ILE A 97 -8.93 18.51 -8.38
N PRO A 98 -8.98 19.84 -8.24
CA PRO A 98 -8.43 20.51 -7.07
C PRO A 98 -9.26 20.21 -5.81
N ASP A 99 -8.73 20.58 -4.65
CA ASP A 99 -9.37 20.51 -3.34
C ASP A 99 -10.59 21.46 -3.17
N GLU A 100 -11.51 21.45 -4.11
CA GLU A 100 -12.73 22.24 -4.00
C GLU A 100 -13.76 21.42 -3.23
N GLY A 101 -14.16 21.94 -2.06
CA GLY A 101 -15.09 21.26 -1.15
C GLY A 101 -16.19 20.55 -1.91
N PHE A 102 -16.33 19.26 -1.67
CA PHE A 102 -17.40 18.41 -2.19
C PHE A 102 -18.73 19.19 -2.13
N PRO A 103 -19.66 19.08 -3.10
CA PRO A 103 -20.83 19.98 -3.21
C PRO A 103 -21.72 20.09 -1.96
N PHE A 104 -21.46 19.29 -0.92
CA PHE A 104 -22.17 19.26 0.35
C PHE A 104 -21.35 19.72 1.56
N ALA A 105 -20.00 19.78 1.53
CA ALA A 105 -19.18 20.33 2.62
C ALA A 105 -17.71 20.60 2.24
N THR A 106 -17.10 21.55 2.94
CA THR A 106 -15.65 21.75 2.95
C THR A 106 -15.00 20.78 3.94
N THR A 107 -13.92 20.11 3.53
CA THR A 107 -13.08 19.28 4.39
C THR A 107 -11.93 20.14 4.97
N PRO A 108 -11.32 19.74 6.10
CA PRO A 108 -10.25 20.50 6.74
C PRO A 108 -8.86 20.27 6.14
N LEU A 109 -8.73 19.34 5.18
CA LEU A 109 -7.48 19.00 4.52
C LEU A 109 -7.47 19.49 3.06
N ASN A 110 -6.28 19.50 2.49
CA ASN A 110 -6.08 19.73 1.07
C ASN A 110 -6.17 18.38 0.34
N ASP A 111 -7.29 18.12 -0.33
CA ASP A 111 -7.68 16.79 -0.81
C ASP A 111 -7.85 16.69 -2.35
N PRO A 112 -6.88 17.15 -3.18
CA PRO A 112 -6.97 16.97 -4.62
C PRO A 112 -6.83 15.49 -5.00
N LEU A 113 -7.42 15.10 -6.12
CA LEU A 113 -7.36 13.72 -6.59
C LEU A 113 -7.28 13.65 -8.11
N CYS A 114 -6.77 12.53 -8.62
CA CYS A 114 -6.80 12.19 -10.05
C CYS A 114 -7.43 10.81 -10.23
N TYR A 115 -8.41 10.70 -11.12
CA TYR A 115 -9.15 9.47 -11.38
C TYR A 115 -9.13 9.12 -12.86
N ASP A 116 -9.16 7.82 -13.17
CA ASP A 116 -9.24 7.35 -14.54
C ASP A 116 -10.69 7.36 -15.07
N GLU A 117 -10.85 7.15 -16.37
CA GLU A 117 -12.16 7.17 -17.04
C GLU A 117 -13.19 6.18 -16.45
N ALA A 118 -12.77 5.10 -15.78
CA ALA A 118 -13.70 4.13 -15.18
C ALA A 118 -14.45 4.70 -13.98
N TRP A 119 -13.93 5.76 -13.35
CA TRP A 119 -14.60 6.47 -12.26
C TRP A 119 -15.62 7.52 -12.73
N ILE A 120 -15.64 7.88 -14.02
CA ILE A 120 -16.64 8.81 -14.57
C ILE A 120 -18.08 8.32 -14.29
N PRO A 121 -18.49 7.09 -14.65
CA PRO A 121 -19.84 6.61 -14.34
C PRO A 121 -20.09 6.47 -12.84
N TRP A 122 -19.06 6.32 -12.02
CA TRP A 122 -19.19 6.32 -10.56
C TRP A 122 -19.61 7.71 -10.05
N PHE A 123 -18.88 8.75 -10.43
CA PHE A 123 -19.20 10.13 -10.03
C PHE A 123 -20.53 10.62 -10.60
N ASP A 124 -20.81 10.34 -11.88
CA ASP A 124 -22.10 10.68 -12.51
C ASP A 124 -23.27 10.08 -11.72
N ALA A 125 -23.14 8.81 -11.31
CA ALA A 125 -24.15 8.10 -10.55
C ALA A 125 -24.29 8.66 -9.13
N LEU A 126 -23.18 9.00 -8.47
CA LEU A 126 -23.21 9.64 -7.16
C LEU A 126 -23.95 10.98 -7.19
N PHE A 127 -23.68 11.83 -8.17
CA PHE A 127 -24.37 13.12 -8.31
C PHE A 127 -25.84 12.98 -8.72
N ALA A 128 -26.16 11.95 -9.51
CA ALA A 128 -27.54 11.65 -9.89
C ALA A 128 -28.34 10.93 -8.79
N GLY A 129 -27.68 10.40 -7.75
CA GLY A 129 -28.30 9.52 -6.77
C GLY A 129 -28.78 8.20 -7.39
N THR A 130 -28.03 7.66 -8.37
CA THR A 130 -28.31 6.40 -9.05
C THR A 130 -27.19 5.38 -8.82
N ASP A 131 -27.41 4.13 -9.23
CA ASP A 131 -26.39 3.08 -9.13
C ASP A 131 -25.33 3.23 -10.25
N PRO A 132 -24.03 3.14 -9.94
CA PRO A 132 -22.98 3.21 -10.94
C PRO A 132 -22.91 1.93 -11.77
N ILE A 133 -22.63 2.07 -13.07
CA ILE A 133 -22.37 0.95 -13.97
C ILE A 133 -20.91 1.03 -14.42
N LEU A 134 -20.07 0.25 -13.75
CA LEU A 134 -18.64 0.16 -14.08
C LEU A 134 -18.41 -0.99 -15.05
N THR A 135 -17.57 -0.79 -16.05
CA THR A 135 -17.24 -1.80 -17.06
C THR A 135 -15.87 -2.44 -16.83
N ARG A 136 -15.03 -1.83 -16.00
CA ARG A 136 -13.70 -2.31 -15.63
C ARG A 136 -13.30 -1.81 -14.24
N PRO A 137 -12.29 -2.41 -13.58
CA PRO A 137 -11.71 -1.82 -12.39
C PRO A 137 -11.25 -0.38 -12.66
N GLY A 138 -11.50 0.52 -11.71
CA GLY A 138 -11.15 1.94 -11.80
C GLY A 138 -10.16 2.33 -10.72
N VAL A 139 -9.33 3.34 -11.02
CA VAL A 139 -8.25 3.80 -10.12
C VAL A 139 -8.38 5.30 -9.85
N VAL A 140 -8.32 5.68 -8.58
CA VAL A 140 -8.12 7.05 -8.11
C VAL A 140 -6.81 7.14 -7.35
N TYR A 141 -6.00 8.14 -7.63
CA TYR A 141 -4.95 8.63 -6.75
C TYR A 141 -5.51 9.75 -5.87
N GLY A 142 -5.33 9.65 -4.55
CA GLY A 142 -5.71 10.68 -3.59
C GLY A 142 -4.49 11.17 -2.80
N TYR A 143 -3.77 12.15 -3.35
CA TYR A 143 -2.55 12.72 -2.76
C TYR A 143 -2.78 14.17 -2.29
N PRO A 144 -2.24 14.61 -1.13
CA PRO A 144 -1.42 13.87 -0.16
C PRO A 144 -2.24 13.06 0.86
N GLY A 145 -3.53 12.88 0.61
CA GLY A 145 -4.49 12.25 1.51
C GLY A 145 -5.86 12.88 1.32
N THR A 146 -6.85 12.42 2.08
CA THR A 146 -8.17 13.04 2.09
C THR A 146 -8.78 13.06 3.49
N ALA A 147 -9.63 14.03 3.79
CA ALA A 147 -10.53 13.98 4.92
C ALA A 147 -11.95 13.65 4.46
N SER A 148 -12.42 12.44 4.73
CA SER A 148 -13.82 12.08 4.49
C SER A 148 -14.73 12.63 5.60
N ILE A 149 -15.97 12.96 5.23
CA ILE A 149 -16.99 13.42 6.18
C ILE A 149 -17.52 12.25 7.01
N ASP A 150 -17.79 11.14 6.33
CA ASP A 150 -18.30 9.90 6.90
C ASP A 150 -17.89 8.75 5.98
N ASN A 151 -17.20 7.75 6.50
CA ASN A 151 -16.88 6.53 5.75
C ASN A 151 -18.11 5.73 5.30
N ASP A 152 -19.23 5.84 6.02
CA ASP A 152 -20.38 4.96 5.83
C ASP A 152 -21.48 5.60 4.94
N ASP A 153 -21.56 6.94 4.91
CA ASP A 153 -22.60 7.69 4.19
C ASP A 153 -22.01 8.65 3.14
N PRO A 154 -22.13 8.34 1.82
CA PRO A 154 -21.61 9.17 0.74
C PRO A 154 -22.35 10.50 0.57
N PHE A 155 -23.47 10.69 1.28
CA PHE A 155 -24.28 11.92 1.24
C PHE A 155 -24.23 12.69 2.57
N ALA A 156 -23.36 12.30 3.50
CA ALA A 156 -23.19 13.00 4.76
C ALA A 156 -22.78 14.46 4.53
N ALA A 157 -23.55 15.39 5.09
CA ALA A 157 -23.25 16.82 5.04
C ALA A 157 -22.36 17.28 6.21
N ALA A 158 -22.17 16.44 7.22
CA ALA A 158 -21.32 16.67 8.37
C ALA A 158 -20.96 15.33 9.04
N PRO A 159 -19.84 15.25 9.77
CA PRO A 159 -19.48 14.03 10.46
C PRO A 159 -20.53 13.56 11.47
N PRO A 160 -20.62 12.25 11.75
CA PRO A 160 -21.52 11.71 12.76
C PRO A 160 -21.39 12.41 14.10
N ALA A 161 -22.50 12.55 14.83
CA ALA A 161 -22.52 13.28 16.10
C ALA A 161 -21.47 12.73 17.09
N GLY A 162 -20.53 13.58 17.49
CA GLY A 162 -19.45 13.22 18.42
C GLY A 162 -18.23 12.56 17.78
N LYS A 163 -18.21 12.40 16.45
CA LYS A 163 -17.04 12.02 15.66
C LYS A 163 -16.46 13.23 14.91
N GLY A 164 -15.18 13.15 14.55
CA GLY A 164 -14.50 14.10 13.66
C GLY A 164 -14.56 13.63 12.20
N TYR A 165 -13.82 14.32 11.34
CA TYR A 165 -13.57 13.84 9.98
C TYR A 165 -12.72 12.57 10.00
N ASP A 166 -12.94 11.74 9.00
CA ASP A 166 -12.21 10.52 8.75
C ASP A 166 -10.95 10.85 7.94
N PHE A 167 -9.79 10.90 8.60
CA PHE A 167 -8.53 11.23 7.94
C PHE A 167 -7.88 10.00 7.31
N ILE A 168 -7.68 10.06 6.00
CA ILE A 168 -7.11 8.98 5.20
C ILE A 168 -5.76 9.47 4.65
N PRO A 169 -4.66 8.72 4.88
CA PRO A 169 -3.34 9.06 4.34
C PRO A 169 -3.34 9.04 2.78
N PRO A 170 -2.22 9.34 2.09
CA PRO A 170 -2.17 9.13 0.65
C PRO A 170 -2.61 7.70 0.34
N HIS A 171 -3.50 7.54 -0.64
CA HIS A 171 -4.14 6.26 -0.92
C HIS A 171 -4.48 6.11 -2.40
N ILE A 172 -4.74 4.87 -2.78
CA ILE A 172 -5.39 4.51 -4.04
C ILE A 172 -6.84 4.12 -3.73
N ALA A 173 -7.81 4.69 -4.43
CA ALA A 173 -9.19 4.20 -4.39
C ALA A 173 -9.44 3.26 -5.58
N LEU A 174 -9.99 2.08 -5.31
CA LEU A 174 -10.27 1.04 -6.29
C LEU A 174 -11.76 0.74 -6.33
N SER A 175 -12.37 0.90 -7.50
CA SER A 175 -13.75 0.49 -7.76
C SER A 175 -13.77 -0.74 -8.64
N PHE A 176 -14.67 -1.69 -8.39
CA PHE A 176 -14.78 -2.92 -9.18
C PHE A 176 -16.19 -3.07 -9.80
N PRO A 177 -16.30 -3.54 -11.05
CA PRO A 177 -17.59 -3.86 -11.66
C PRO A 177 -18.43 -4.80 -10.79
N GLY A 178 -19.74 -4.53 -10.75
CA GLY A 178 -20.67 -5.29 -9.89
C GLY A 178 -20.50 -5.04 -8.39
N GLY A 179 -19.62 -4.13 -7.98
CA GLY A 179 -19.38 -3.81 -6.57
C GLY A 179 -18.73 -4.95 -5.78
N VAL A 180 -18.04 -5.90 -6.44
CA VAL A 180 -17.32 -6.95 -5.73
C VAL A 180 -16.15 -6.37 -4.94
N MET A 181 -15.89 -6.90 -3.74
CA MET A 181 -14.82 -6.42 -2.86
C MET A 181 -13.85 -7.56 -2.52
N PRO A 182 -12.58 -7.24 -2.22
CA PRO A 182 -11.64 -8.24 -1.75
C PRO A 182 -12.14 -8.92 -0.47
N GLU A 183 -11.92 -10.22 -0.38
CA GLU A 183 -12.42 -11.03 0.72
C GLU A 183 -11.86 -10.55 2.06
N GLY A 184 -12.74 -10.42 3.07
CA GLY A 184 -12.32 -10.04 4.43
C GLY A 184 -11.89 -8.58 4.59
N SER A 185 -12.10 -7.73 3.58
CA SER A 185 -11.83 -6.29 3.69
C SER A 185 -12.61 -5.68 4.87
N PRO A 186 -11.93 -4.99 5.80
CA PRO A 186 -12.59 -4.21 6.84
C PRO A 186 -13.52 -3.17 6.24
N THR A 187 -14.69 -2.95 6.83
CA THR A 187 -15.63 -1.90 6.41
C THR A 187 -15.54 -0.64 7.27
N ALA A 188 -14.92 -0.74 8.44
CA ALA A 188 -14.69 0.40 9.32
C ALA A 188 -13.32 1.02 9.01
N MET A 189 -13.31 2.29 8.66
CA MET A 189 -12.10 3.09 8.77
C MET A 189 -11.79 3.30 10.25
N HIS A 190 -10.58 2.96 10.67
CA HIS A 190 -10.08 3.27 12.01
C HIS A 190 -8.89 4.22 11.88
N GLU A 191 -8.91 5.33 12.62
CA GLU A 191 -7.74 6.22 12.69
C GLU A 191 -6.47 5.42 13.02
N GLY A 192 -5.47 5.51 12.15
CA GLY A 192 -4.22 4.76 12.26
C GLY A 192 -4.21 3.38 11.56
N MET A 193 -5.29 2.99 10.89
CA MET A 193 -5.33 1.79 10.06
C MET A 193 -4.76 2.10 8.66
N ASN A 194 -3.51 1.69 8.41
CA ASN A 194 -2.89 1.75 7.08
C ASN A 194 -3.18 0.46 6.25
N MET A 195 -4.34 -0.16 6.49
CA MET A 195 -4.82 -1.35 5.78
C MET A 195 -5.83 -0.93 4.71
N PRO A 196 -5.98 -1.69 3.61
CA PRO A 196 -7.16 -1.59 2.76
C PRO A 196 -8.46 -1.71 3.55
N PHE A 197 -9.43 -0.86 3.24
CA PHE A 197 -10.79 -0.94 3.79
C PHE A 197 -11.82 -0.56 2.73
N VAL A 198 -13.08 -0.94 2.95
CA VAL A 198 -14.21 -0.56 2.09
C VAL A 198 -14.83 0.73 2.61
N MET A 199 -14.82 1.77 1.78
CA MET A 199 -15.60 2.99 1.99
C MET A 199 -17.00 2.80 1.39
N TYR A 200 -18.00 3.43 2.01
CA TYR A 200 -19.43 3.32 1.71
C TYR A 200 -19.94 1.88 1.62
N PRO A 201 -19.59 1.02 2.61
CA PRO A 201 -19.97 -0.39 2.60
C PRO A 201 -21.48 -0.56 2.46
N ASP A 202 -21.90 -1.62 1.77
CA ASP A 202 -23.32 -1.97 1.54
C ASP A 202 -24.11 -0.93 0.73
N THR A 203 -23.43 0.02 0.08
CA THR A 203 -24.03 0.95 -0.90
C THR A 203 -23.57 0.64 -2.33
N PRO A 204 -24.27 1.13 -3.36
CA PRO A 204 -23.79 1.04 -4.74
C PRO A 204 -22.47 1.78 -4.99
N TYR A 205 -22.04 2.65 -4.07
CA TYR A 205 -20.85 3.49 -4.18
C TYR A 205 -19.62 2.87 -3.53
N GLN A 206 -19.73 1.64 -3.01
CA GLN A 206 -18.63 1.01 -2.30
C GLN A 206 -17.37 0.88 -3.15
N HIS A 207 -16.22 1.16 -2.53
CA HIS A 207 -14.91 1.08 -3.15
C HIS A 207 -13.84 0.82 -2.09
N VAL A 208 -12.72 0.24 -2.51
CA VAL A 208 -11.59 0.00 -1.61
C VAL A 208 -10.75 1.26 -1.51
N MET A 209 -10.42 1.66 -0.30
CA MET A 209 -9.40 2.65 0.01
C MET A 209 -8.14 1.90 0.42
N ALA A 210 -7.08 1.99 -0.38
CA ALA A 210 -5.80 1.33 -0.14
C ALA A 210 -4.73 2.38 0.22
N PRO A 211 -4.45 2.62 1.51
CA PRO A 211 -3.35 3.46 1.95
C PRO A 211 -2.01 3.09 1.32
N ILE A 212 -1.24 4.11 0.92
CA ILE A 212 0.13 3.99 0.40
C ILE A 212 1.12 4.64 1.37
N VAL A 213 1.02 4.29 2.65
CA VAL A 213 1.99 4.70 3.66
C VAL A 213 3.22 3.82 3.51
N ILE A 214 4.16 4.31 2.70
CA ILE A 214 5.40 3.61 2.41
C ILE A 214 6.34 3.78 3.62
N PRO A 215 6.75 2.68 4.30
CA PRO A 215 7.68 2.79 5.41
C PRO A 215 9.01 3.37 4.92
N SER A 216 9.68 4.14 5.78
CA SER A 216 11.04 4.61 5.50
C SER A 216 11.94 3.39 5.30
N LEU A 217 12.46 3.22 4.08
CA LEU A 217 13.28 2.07 3.74
C LEU A 217 14.60 2.13 4.52
N THR A 218 14.68 1.42 5.63
CA THR A 218 15.97 0.93 6.11
C THR A 218 16.36 -0.23 5.19
N PRO A 219 17.57 -0.24 4.62
CA PRO A 219 18.05 -1.41 3.89
C PRO A 219 17.88 -2.65 4.76
N VAL A 220 17.08 -3.60 4.27
CA VAL A 220 16.91 -4.90 4.91
C VAL A 220 17.95 -5.84 4.31
N ASP A 221 18.64 -6.59 5.17
CA ASP A 221 19.53 -7.66 4.70
C ASP A 221 18.65 -8.76 4.07
N PRO A 222 18.82 -9.14 2.79
CA PRO A 222 18.04 -10.21 2.18
C PRO A 222 18.17 -11.56 2.92
N ALA A 223 19.23 -11.75 3.71
CA ALA A 223 19.37 -12.91 4.60
C ALA A 223 18.37 -12.88 5.78
N ASP A 224 17.86 -11.71 6.16
CA ASP A 224 16.74 -11.56 7.07
C ASP A 224 15.42 -11.73 6.30
N ARG A 225 15.05 -12.99 6.06
CA ARG A 225 13.82 -13.35 5.34
C ARG A 225 12.56 -12.74 5.97
N ILE A 226 12.47 -12.73 7.30
CA ILE A 226 11.32 -12.14 7.99
C ILE A 226 11.32 -10.61 7.82
N GLY A 227 12.46 -9.95 7.99
CA GLY A 227 12.58 -8.52 7.75
C GLY A 227 12.26 -8.14 6.31
N SER A 228 12.68 -8.94 5.34
CA SER A 228 12.44 -8.72 3.91
C SER A 228 10.94 -8.81 3.61
N ALA A 229 10.27 -9.88 4.07
CA ALA A 229 8.82 -10.00 3.91
C ALA A 229 8.05 -8.85 4.60
N MET A 230 8.51 -8.42 5.78
CA MET A 230 7.93 -7.31 6.53
C MET A 230 7.98 -5.97 5.80
N SER A 231 8.85 -5.83 4.80
CA SER A 231 9.12 -4.59 4.11
C SER A 231 8.32 -4.43 2.81
N ALA A 232 7.58 -5.46 2.41
CA ALA A 232 6.82 -5.52 1.16
C ALA A 232 5.61 -4.57 1.09
N GLY A 233 5.02 -4.23 2.23
CA GLY A 233 3.77 -3.46 2.28
C GLY A 233 3.63 -2.63 3.56
N PRO A 234 2.42 -2.11 3.83
CA PRO A 234 2.11 -1.41 5.07
C PRO A 234 2.50 -2.21 6.32
N SER A 235 3.13 -1.56 7.30
CA SER A 235 3.60 -2.21 8.53
C SER A 235 2.49 -2.90 9.32
N GLU A 236 1.30 -2.30 9.31
CA GLU A 236 0.08 -2.75 9.98
C GLU A 236 -0.46 -4.05 9.35
N ILE A 237 -0.24 -4.24 8.05
CA ILE A 237 -0.49 -5.53 7.38
C ILE A 237 0.60 -6.51 7.80
N ALA A 238 1.85 -6.12 7.55
CA ALA A 238 2.95 -7.05 7.57
C ALA A 238 3.23 -7.61 8.98
N GLN A 239 3.02 -6.83 10.04
CA GLN A 239 3.26 -7.26 11.43
C GLN A 239 2.39 -8.45 11.86
N ASP A 240 1.16 -8.53 11.33
CA ASP A 240 0.15 -9.53 11.69
C ASP A 240 -0.11 -10.51 10.55
N ALA A 241 0.60 -10.39 9.43
CA ALA A 241 0.56 -11.30 8.28
C ALA A 241 1.30 -12.61 8.56
N THR A 242 0.83 -13.67 7.91
CA THR A 242 1.58 -14.92 7.80
C THR A 242 2.78 -14.66 6.92
N ILE A 243 3.98 -14.97 7.40
CA ILE A 243 5.20 -14.91 6.60
C ILE A 243 5.53 -16.31 6.12
N LEU A 244 5.55 -16.46 4.81
CA LEU A 244 5.97 -17.68 4.13
C LEU A 244 7.36 -17.46 3.50
N ASP A 245 8.08 -18.55 3.27
CA ASP A 245 9.26 -18.58 2.40
C ASP A 245 8.93 -19.33 1.11
N TRP A 246 9.73 -19.08 0.08
CA TRP A 246 9.57 -19.70 -1.23
C TRP A 246 9.72 -21.21 -1.15
N PRO A 247 9.01 -21.96 -2.01
CA PRO A 247 9.19 -23.40 -2.11
C PRO A 247 10.63 -23.73 -2.56
N THR A 248 11.11 -24.91 -2.20
CA THR A 248 12.45 -25.41 -2.57
C THR A 248 12.41 -26.40 -3.74
N GLU A 249 11.23 -26.67 -4.28
CA GLU A 249 11.01 -27.55 -5.43
C GLU A 249 9.70 -27.18 -6.15
N ALA A 250 9.60 -27.57 -7.42
CA ALA A 250 8.41 -27.31 -8.23
C ALA A 250 7.15 -27.97 -7.64
N GLY A 251 6.12 -27.17 -7.37
CA GLY A 251 4.88 -27.63 -6.73
C GLY A 251 5.04 -27.98 -5.24
N GLY A 252 6.17 -27.63 -4.63
CA GLY A 252 6.40 -27.82 -3.20
C GLY A 252 5.57 -26.87 -2.34
N GLU A 253 5.40 -27.26 -1.07
CA GLU A 253 4.73 -26.41 -0.08
C GLU A 253 5.60 -25.19 0.29
N TRP A 254 4.92 -24.11 0.61
CA TRP A 254 5.57 -22.88 1.05
C TRP A 254 5.85 -22.96 2.55
N SER A 255 7.08 -22.67 2.97
CA SER A 255 7.48 -22.86 4.36
C SER A 255 6.97 -21.72 5.24
N VAL A 256 6.32 -22.03 6.37
CA VAL A 256 5.90 -20.99 7.32
C VAL A 256 7.11 -20.51 8.12
N LEU A 257 7.47 -19.23 7.98
CA LEU A 257 8.47 -18.56 8.81
C LEU A 257 7.84 -17.94 10.06
N ARG A 258 6.61 -17.43 9.93
CA ARG A 258 5.81 -16.86 11.03
C ARG A 258 4.32 -16.99 10.74
N GLU A 259 3.55 -17.45 11.72
CA GLU A 259 2.09 -17.46 11.63
C GLU A 259 1.51 -16.04 11.79
N GLY A 260 0.47 -15.74 11.02
CA GLY A 260 -0.29 -14.49 11.07
C GLY A 260 -1.70 -14.66 11.60
N SER A 261 -2.44 -13.55 11.64
CA SER A 261 -3.81 -13.49 12.14
C SER A 261 -4.75 -12.58 11.35
N ASN A 262 -4.26 -11.84 10.36
CA ASN A 262 -5.05 -10.86 9.60
C ASN A 262 -5.47 -11.31 8.19
N GLY A 263 -5.15 -12.55 7.80
CA GLY A 263 -5.49 -13.11 6.48
C GLY A 263 -4.55 -12.72 5.32
N TRP A 264 -3.53 -11.90 5.59
CA TRP A 264 -2.50 -11.54 4.61
C TRP A 264 -1.31 -12.51 4.67
N THR A 265 -0.65 -12.66 3.52
CA THR A 265 0.58 -13.44 3.37
C THR A 265 1.68 -12.55 2.82
N CYS A 266 2.79 -12.41 3.55
CA CYS A 266 3.97 -11.75 3.03
C CYS A 266 5.08 -12.75 2.69
N LEU A 267 5.80 -12.48 1.60
CA LEU A 267 6.93 -13.23 1.11
C LEU A 267 8.19 -12.35 1.09
N PRO A 268 9.35 -12.91 1.47
CA PRO A 268 10.63 -12.25 1.29
C PRO A 268 11.00 -12.13 -0.19
N ASP A 269 12.08 -11.40 -0.42
CA ASP A 269 12.84 -11.40 -1.66
C ASP A 269 13.03 -12.81 -2.25
N ASP A 270 12.98 -12.94 -3.56
CA ASP A 270 13.07 -14.24 -4.25
C ASP A 270 14.51 -14.79 -4.31
N TYR A 271 15.50 -13.92 -4.08
CA TYR A 271 16.89 -14.32 -3.93
C TYR A 271 17.16 -14.95 -2.56
N ASP A 272 17.41 -16.26 -2.56
CA ASP A 272 18.05 -16.99 -1.45
C ASP A 272 19.19 -17.86 -2.01
N PRO A 273 20.46 -17.63 -1.63
CA PRO A 273 21.59 -18.42 -2.09
C PRO A 273 21.50 -19.91 -1.69
N ASN A 274 20.62 -20.28 -0.77
CA ASN A 274 20.40 -21.66 -0.33
C ASN A 274 19.20 -22.32 -1.04
N ASN A 275 18.44 -21.61 -1.87
CA ASN A 275 17.30 -22.13 -2.60
C ASN A 275 17.63 -22.34 -4.09
N GLU A 276 18.21 -23.50 -4.41
CA GLU A 276 18.58 -23.86 -5.79
C GLU A 276 17.43 -23.83 -6.79
N TYR A 277 16.19 -24.01 -6.33
CA TYR A 277 15.01 -23.97 -7.18
C TYR A 277 14.64 -22.54 -7.59
N MET A 278 14.71 -21.57 -6.67
CA MET A 278 14.36 -20.18 -6.95
C MET A 278 15.49 -19.39 -7.62
N LEU A 279 16.76 -19.76 -7.39
CA LEU A 279 17.93 -19.04 -7.91
C LEU A 279 17.89 -18.70 -9.42
N PRO A 280 17.41 -19.57 -10.33
CA PRO A 280 17.32 -19.24 -11.76
C PRO A 280 16.23 -18.22 -12.12
N MET A 281 15.25 -18.02 -11.23
CA MET A 281 14.13 -17.10 -11.39
C MET A 281 14.32 -15.81 -10.59
N ALA A 282 15.29 -15.79 -9.66
CA ALA A 282 15.57 -14.64 -8.81
C ALA A 282 15.93 -13.40 -9.64
N THR A 283 15.30 -12.28 -9.30
CA THR A 283 15.53 -11.01 -9.99
C THR A 283 16.79 -10.31 -9.44
N PRO A 284 17.30 -9.26 -10.12
CA PRO A 284 18.50 -8.56 -9.65
C PRO A 284 18.20 -7.46 -8.61
N VAL A 285 16.93 -7.27 -8.25
CA VAL A 285 16.47 -6.25 -7.28
C VAL A 285 15.73 -6.93 -6.14
N ASN A 286 15.43 -6.16 -5.08
CA ASN A 286 14.79 -6.71 -3.89
C ASN A 286 13.27 -6.66 -4.06
N ASP A 287 12.64 -7.84 -4.14
CA ASP A 287 11.26 -7.99 -4.63
C ASP A 287 10.31 -8.66 -3.61
N PRO A 288 10.28 -8.23 -2.34
CA PRO A 288 9.35 -8.78 -1.36
C PRO A 288 7.92 -8.32 -1.66
N MET A 289 6.95 -9.20 -1.42
CA MET A 289 5.54 -8.95 -1.69
C MET A 289 4.65 -9.27 -0.49
N CYS A 290 3.56 -8.53 -0.31
CA CYS A 290 2.53 -8.87 0.67
C CYS A 290 1.15 -8.87 0.03
N LEU A 291 0.47 -9.99 0.17
CA LEU A 291 -0.66 -10.40 -0.66
C LEU A 291 -1.87 -10.70 0.23
N ASP A 292 -3.04 -10.23 -0.17
CA ASP A 292 -4.28 -10.69 0.47
C ASP A 292 -4.60 -12.15 0.07
N ALA A 293 -5.72 -12.68 0.56
CA ALA A 293 -6.11 -14.06 0.31
C ALA A 293 -6.29 -14.37 -1.19
N SER A 294 -6.94 -13.49 -1.94
CA SER A 294 -7.20 -13.68 -3.38
C SER A 294 -5.92 -13.56 -4.20
N PHE A 295 -5.05 -12.59 -3.87
CA PHE A 295 -3.76 -12.46 -4.54
C PHE A 295 -2.81 -13.61 -4.19
N THR A 296 -2.86 -14.13 -2.97
CA THR A 296 -2.11 -15.35 -2.58
C THR A 296 -2.58 -16.56 -3.38
N GLN A 297 -3.90 -16.72 -3.58
CA GLN A 297 -4.46 -17.78 -4.43
C GLN A 297 -3.95 -17.64 -5.88
N TRP A 298 -4.04 -16.43 -6.44
CA TRP A 298 -3.54 -16.13 -7.77
C TRP A 298 -2.07 -16.48 -7.92
N PHE A 299 -1.25 -16.04 -6.96
CA PHE A 299 0.20 -16.20 -7.04
C PHE A 299 0.61 -17.69 -6.93
N LYS A 300 -0.05 -18.46 -6.06
CA LYS A 300 0.15 -19.91 -5.99
C LYS A 300 -0.24 -20.61 -7.29
N ALA A 301 -1.33 -20.19 -7.92
CA ALA A 301 -1.77 -20.75 -9.19
C ALA A 301 -0.79 -20.42 -10.33
N TYR A 302 -0.28 -19.19 -10.37
CA TYR A 302 0.80 -18.77 -11.27
C TYR A 302 2.05 -19.63 -11.12
N MET A 303 2.57 -19.78 -9.90
CA MET A 303 3.73 -20.63 -9.62
C MET A 303 3.49 -22.12 -9.97
N ALA A 304 2.25 -22.59 -9.89
CA ALA A 304 1.87 -23.95 -10.26
C ALA A 304 1.56 -24.13 -11.76
N GLY A 305 1.51 -23.04 -12.55
CA GLY A 305 1.10 -23.07 -13.95
C GLY A 305 -0.38 -23.49 -14.14
N THR A 306 -1.25 -23.10 -13.20
CA THR A 306 -2.68 -23.44 -13.18
C THR A 306 -3.55 -22.19 -13.19
N ASP A 307 -4.83 -22.33 -13.55
CA ASP A 307 -5.79 -21.23 -13.52
C ASP A 307 -6.06 -20.74 -12.08
N PRO A 308 -5.93 -19.44 -11.79
CA PRO A 308 -6.24 -18.84 -10.49
C PRO A 308 -7.66 -19.12 -9.97
N ASN A 309 -8.68 -19.19 -10.83
CA ASN A 309 -10.10 -19.37 -10.45
C ASN A 309 -10.55 -18.43 -9.30
N LEU A 310 -10.31 -17.13 -9.45
CA LEU A 310 -10.69 -16.13 -8.45
C LEU A 310 -12.21 -15.93 -8.40
N THR A 311 -12.72 -15.59 -7.22
CA THR A 311 -14.15 -15.25 -7.02
C THR A 311 -14.35 -13.83 -6.46
N THR A 312 -13.29 -13.23 -5.94
CA THR A 312 -13.22 -11.85 -5.47
C THR A 312 -11.96 -11.18 -6.02
N PRO A 313 -11.93 -9.84 -6.14
CA PRO A 313 -10.68 -9.13 -6.40
C PRO A 313 -9.65 -9.40 -5.30
N GLY A 314 -8.37 -9.20 -5.63
CA GLY A 314 -7.28 -9.30 -4.68
C GLY A 314 -6.30 -8.14 -4.80
N ILE A 315 -5.65 -7.80 -3.70
CA ILE A 315 -4.68 -6.73 -3.57
C ILE A 315 -3.33 -7.30 -3.12
N GLY A 316 -2.27 -6.86 -3.77
CA GLY A 316 -0.88 -7.11 -3.40
C GLY A 316 -0.08 -5.82 -3.28
N TYR A 317 0.96 -5.84 -2.46
CA TYR A 317 1.89 -4.74 -2.24
C TYR A 317 3.32 -5.16 -2.56
N MET A 318 4.03 -4.32 -3.32
CA MET A 318 5.47 -4.44 -3.57
C MET A 318 6.12 -3.05 -3.42
N PHE A 319 6.25 -2.61 -2.16
CA PHE A 319 6.75 -1.27 -1.82
C PHE A 319 8.27 -1.11 -1.95
N PHE A 320 9.01 -2.16 -2.28
CA PHE A 320 10.41 -2.07 -2.71
C PHE A 320 10.58 -1.99 -4.23
N GLY A 321 9.48 -2.12 -4.98
CA GLY A 321 9.54 -2.33 -6.42
C GLY A 321 9.69 -3.81 -6.75
N GLY A 322 10.11 -4.06 -7.98
CA GLY A 322 10.18 -5.39 -8.56
C GLY A 322 11.09 -5.42 -9.78
N ALA A 323 11.33 -6.60 -10.33
CA ALA A 323 11.69 -6.73 -11.73
C ALA A 323 11.03 -7.93 -12.40
N ASN A 324 10.77 -7.79 -13.69
CA ASN A 324 10.33 -8.89 -14.55
C ASN A 324 11.25 -9.00 -15.78
N ALA A 325 11.26 -10.18 -16.38
CA ALA A 325 11.98 -10.40 -17.63
C ALA A 325 11.15 -9.98 -18.86
N ASP A 326 9.83 -10.12 -18.78
CA ASP A 326 8.88 -9.73 -19.82
C ASP A 326 7.54 -9.34 -19.17
N ASN A 327 6.96 -8.21 -19.61
CA ASN A 327 5.70 -7.70 -19.06
C ASN A 327 4.49 -8.47 -19.59
N ASP A 328 4.60 -9.08 -20.77
CA ASP A 328 3.47 -9.64 -21.51
C ASP A 328 3.47 -11.18 -21.47
N ASP A 329 4.63 -11.82 -21.47
CA ASP A 329 4.78 -13.29 -21.45
C ASP A 329 5.21 -13.83 -20.06
N PRO A 330 4.26 -14.34 -19.26
CA PRO A 330 4.54 -14.88 -17.92
C PRO A 330 5.42 -16.13 -17.89
N SER A 331 5.71 -16.74 -19.04
CA SER A 331 6.59 -17.91 -19.14
C SER A 331 8.08 -17.54 -19.27
N ILE A 332 8.38 -16.27 -19.53
CA ILE A 332 9.75 -15.76 -19.59
C ILE A 332 10.16 -15.30 -18.19
N MET A 333 10.88 -16.17 -17.48
CA MET A 333 11.30 -15.93 -16.08
C MET A 333 12.64 -15.20 -15.95
N ALA A 334 13.42 -15.12 -17.03
CA ALA A 334 14.70 -14.43 -17.03
C ALA A 334 14.99 -13.86 -18.44
N PRO A 335 15.66 -12.70 -18.54
CA PRO A 335 16.08 -12.16 -19.83
C PRO A 335 17.01 -13.14 -20.56
N ALA A 336 17.00 -13.09 -21.89
CA ALA A 336 18.01 -13.78 -22.69
C ALA A 336 19.43 -13.34 -22.29
N GLU A 337 20.45 -14.16 -22.58
CA GLU A 337 21.85 -13.82 -22.26
C GLU A 337 22.24 -12.43 -22.81
N GLY A 338 22.63 -11.52 -21.91
CA GLY A 338 22.95 -10.13 -22.24
C GLY A 338 21.75 -9.18 -22.36
N GLY A 339 20.54 -9.66 -22.11
CA GLY A 339 19.31 -8.88 -21.99
C GLY A 339 19.22 -8.10 -20.67
N THR A 340 18.23 -7.23 -20.59
CA THR A 340 17.97 -6.37 -19.42
C THR A 340 16.66 -6.75 -18.76
N TRP A 341 16.63 -6.66 -17.44
CA TRP A 341 15.41 -6.75 -16.64
C TRP A 341 14.58 -5.47 -16.78
N ASN A 342 13.26 -5.61 -16.79
CA ASN A 342 12.34 -4.50 -16.65
C ASN A 342 12.23 -4.18 -15.16
N ILE A 343 12.63 -2.97 -14.77
CA ILE A 343 12.56 -2.54 -13.37
C ILE A 343 11.21 -1.91 -13.10
N GLU A 344 10.54 -2.41 -12.09
CA GLU A 344 9.23 -1.96 -11.66
C GLU A 344 9.39 -0.95 -10.51
N PRO A 345 8.70 0.21 -10.57
CA PRO A 345 8.66 1.12 -9.44
C PRO A 345 7.87 0.49 -8.29
N ARG A 346 7.80 1.18 -7.15
CA ARG A 346 6.94 0.74 -6.05
C ARG A 346 5.49 0.72 -6.53
N HIS A 347 4.76 -0.34 -6.23
CA HIS A 347 3.42 -0.49 -6.77
C HIS A 347 2.49 -1.28 -5.86
N ILE A 348 1.20 -1.10 -6.11
CA ILE A 348 0.12 -2.01 -5.71
C ILE A 348 -0.20 -2.90 -6.91
N MET A 349 -0.46 -4.17 -6.66
CA MET A 349 -0.98 -5.10 -7.65
C MET A 349 -2.45 -5.40 -7.37
N VAL A 350 -3.26 -5.53 -8.42
CA VAL A 350 -4.68 -5.87 -8.29
C VAL A 350 -5.04 -7.00 -9.26
N VAL A 351 -5.58 -8.10 -8.74
CA VAL A 351 -6.18 -9.17 -9.53
C VAL A 351 -7.71 -9.05 -9.50
N TYR A 352 -8.35 -9.46 -10.60
CA TYR A 352 -9.79 -9.35 -10.77
C TYR A 352 -10.35 -10.69 -11.32
N PRO A 353 -11.53 -11.16 -10.88
CA PRO A 353 -12.08 -12.46 -11.32
C PRO A 353 -12.42 -12.56 -12.80
N GLU A 354 -12.65 -11.43 -13.46
CA GLU A 354 -12.98 -11.36 -14.89
C GLU A 354 -11.82 -10.73 -15.66
N PRO A 355 -11.75 -10.94 -16.99
CA PRO A 355 -10.72 -10.31 -17.79
C PRO A 355 -10.70 -8.77 -17.65
N LEU A 356 -9.51 -8.21 -17.58
CA LEU A 356 -9.27 -6.76 -17.59
C LEU A 356 -9.61 -6.19 -18.97
N ASP A 357 -9.95 -4.90 -18.98
CA ASP A 357 -10.32 -4.21 -20.22
C ASP A 357 -9.10 -4.13 -21.15
N PRO A 358 -9.17 -4.67 -22.38
CA PRO A 358 -8.06 -4.65 -23.33
C PRO A 358 -7.69 -3.24 -23.83
N THR A 359 -8.46 -2.20 -23.48
CA THR A 359 -8.09 -0.81 -23.77
C THR A 359 -7.19 -0.19 -22.70
N MET A 360 -6.98 -0.85 -21.56
CA MET A 360 -6.01 -0.40 -20.56
C MET A 360 -4.60 -0.45 -21.14
N SER A 361 -3.71 0.41 -20.64
CA SER A 361 -2.33 0.45 -21.12
C SER A 361 -1.58 -0.81 -20.69
N HIS A 362 -0.73 -1.34 -21.56
CA HIS A 362 0.25 -2.39 -21.23
C HIS A 362 1.67 -1.81 -21.17
N ASP A 363 1.82 -0.50 -21.41
CA ASP A 363 3.12 0.16 -21.41
C ASP A 363 3.58 0.41 -19.97
N HIS A 364 4.39 -0.47 -19.40
CA HIS A 364 4.92 -0.29 -18.06
C HIS A 364 5.84 0.94 -17.88
N HIS A 365 6.14 1.70 -18.94
CA HIS A 365 6.95 2.92 -18.86
C HIS A 365 6.16 4.23 -18.83
N TYR A 366 4.84 4.24 -19.06
CA TYR A 366 4.09 5.51 -19.15
C TYR A 366 3.88 6.18 -17.77
N GLY A 367 4.12 5.46 -16.68
CA GLY A 367 4.14 6.00 -15.31
C GLY A 367 2.77 6.03 -14.60
N GLY A 368 1.75 5.38 -15.15
CA GLY A 368 0.47 5.11 -14.48
C GLY A 368 0.10 3.63 -14.49
N PRO A 369 -1.12 3.28 -14.09
CA PRO A 369 -1.60 1.89 -14.03
C PRO A 369 -1.52 1.14 -15.36
N TYR A 370 -0.94 -0.06 -15.38
CA TYR A 370 -0.82 -0.87 -16.58
C TYR A 370 -1.17 -2.33 -16.31
N VAL A 371 -1.57 -3.05 -17.37
CA VAL A 371 -1.83 -4.48 -17.29
C VAL A 371 -0.54 -5.25 -17.54
N MET A 372 -0.14 -6.07 -16.58
CA MET A 372 0.89 -7.09 -16.74
C MET A 372 0.23 -8.40 -17.18
N PHE A 373 0.92 -9.18 -18.01
CA PHE A 373 0.50 -10.47 -18.57
C PHE A 373 -0.85 -10.43 -19.30
N ALA A 374 -1.13 -9.32 -19.96
CA ALA A 374 -2.43 -9.06 -20.57
C ALA A 374 -2.87 -10.18 -21.54
N GLY A 375 -4.14 -10.55 -21.46
CA GLY A 375 -4.74 -11.62 -22.27
C GLY A 375 -4.36 -13.03 -21.84
N THR A 376 -3.64 -13.19 -20.73
CA THR A 376 -3.39 -14.49 -20.09
C THR A 376 -4.27 -14.67 -18.84
N PRO A 377 -4.43 -15.90 -18.32
CA PRO A 377 -5.10 -16.12 -17.02
C PRO A 377 -4.41 -15.46 -15.82
N TYR A 378 -3.20 -14.92 -16.03
CA TYR A 378 -2.38 -14.27 -15.00
C TYR A 378 -2.39 -12.75 -15.14
N GLU A 379 -3.27 -12.18 -15.95
CA GLU A 379 -3.30 -10.73 -16.06
C GLU A 379 -3.67 -10.06 -14.73
N HIS A 380 -2.97 -8.97 -14.43
CA HIS A 380 -3.20 -8.19 -13.23
C HIS A 380 -2.81 -6.74 -13.46
N LEU A 381 -3.43 -5.85 -12.71
CA LEU A 381 -3.21 -4.42 -12.79
C LEU A 381 -2.05 -4.04 -11.87
N MET A 382 -1.04 -3.40 -12.45
CA MET A 382 0.09 -2.81 -11.76
C MET A 382 -0.18 -1.32 -11.57
N ILE A 383 -0.16 -0.83 -10.33
CA ILE A 383 -0.46 0.57 -9.99
C ILE A 383 0.78 1.18 -9.35
N PRO A 384 1.60 1.96 -10.09
CA PRO A 384 2.73 2.68 -9.51
C PRO A 384 2.29 3.64 -8.41
N VAL A 385 2.97 3.64 -7.27
CA VAL A 385 2.67 4.45 -6.07
C VAL A 385 3.86 5.26 -5.59
N ASP A 386 4.77 5.62 -6.51
CA ASP A 386 5.99 6.34 -6.15
C ASP A 386 5.70 7.52 -5.22
N PRO A 387 6.52 7.68 -4.17
CA PRO A 387 6.22 8.60 -3.08
C PRO A 387 6.08 10.01 -3.63
N VAL A 388 4.96 10.64 -3.27
CA VAL A 388 4.90 12.09 -3.20
C VAL A 388 6.02 12.51 -2.27
N VAL A 389 7.10 13.08 -2.82
CA VAL A 389 8.09 13.79 -2.01
C VAL A 389 7.37 15.02 -1.47
N VAL A 390 6.81 14.91 -0.26
CA VAL A 390 6.28 16.05 0.48
C VAL A 390 7.48 16.87 0.96
N GLY A 391 8.03 17.69 0.07
CA GLY A 391 8.91 18.85 0.36
C GLY A 391 10.24 18.58 1.08
N ASP A 392 11.31 19.15 0.52
CA ASP A 392 12.38 19.76 1.33
C ASP A 392 12.02 21.23 1.62
#